data_AF-A0AAU7QQE9-F1
#
_entry.id   AF-A0AAU7QQE9-F1
#
_cell.length_a   1.000
_cell.length_b   1.000
_cell.length_c   1.000
_cell.angle_alpha   90.00
_cell.angle_beta   90.00
_cell.angle_gamma   90.00
#
_symmetry.space_group_name_H-M   'P 1'
#
loop_
_entity.id
_entity.type
_entity.pdbx_description
1 polymer ?
#
loop_
_entity_poly.entity_id
_entity_poly.type
_entity_poly.pdbx_seq_one_letter_code
_entity_poly.pdbx_strand_id
1 'polypeptide(L)' 'MKKNNIIYNKKNNKIYNKYNYQLYLVLKKIKNINKHLLFNKKDYNSKKFLFIYINKKKKIISYFKKKKKI' A
#
# COMPACT_ATOMS: atom_id res chain seq x y z
N MET A 1 -22.47 -13.74 10.25
CA MET A 1 -21.77 -12.72 11.07
C MET A 1 -20.94 -11.81 10.17
N LYS A 2 -21.17 -10.49 10.16
CA LYS A 2 -20.34 -9.54 9.39
C LYS A 2 -18.93 -9.54 10.01
N LYS A 3 -17.94 -10.07 9.29
CA LYS A 3 -16.54 -10.10 9.73
C LYS A 3 -16.07 -8.65 9.94
N ASN A 4 -15.74 -8.28 11.17
CA ASN A 4 -15.27 -6.93 11.49
C ASN A 4 -14.02 -6.62 10.67
N ASN A 5 -14.15 -5.73 9.67
CA ASN A 5 -13.09 -5.36 8.74
C ASN A 5 -12.12 -4.32 9.35
N ILE A 6 -12.00 -4.29 10.67
CA ILE A 6 -11.30 -3.26 11.42
C ILE A 6 -9.96 -3.84 11.88
N ILE A 7 -8.86 -3.15 11.57
CA ILE A 7 -7.50 -3.54 11.92
C ILE A 7 -6.90 -2.44 12.77
N TYR A 8 -6.46 -2.79 13.98
CA TYR A 8 -5.70 -1.89 14.84
C TYR A 8 -4.21 -1.97 14.50
N ASN A 9 -3.58 -0.82 14.27
CA ASN A 9 -2.15 -0.71 14.06
C ASN A 9 -1.48 -0.15 15.32
N LYS A 10 -0.89 -1.05 16.13
CA LYS A 10 -0.17 -0.72 17.37
C LYS A 10 0.99 0.26 17.19
N LYS A 11 1.65 0.29 16.03
CA LYS A 11 2.79 1.19 15.79
C LYS A 11 2.39 2.66 15.73
N ASN A 12 1.15 2.94 15.34
CA ASN A 12 0.67 4.29 15.09
C ASN A 12 -0.57 4.63 15.93
N ASN A 13 -0.99 3.72 16.83
CA ASN A 13 -2.25 3.77 17.59
C ASN A 13 -3.47 4.17 16.75
N LYS A 14 -3.55 3.66 15.50
CA LYS A 14 -4.61 4.00 14.54
C LYS A 14 -5.40 2.79 14.13
N ILE A 15 -6.71 2.99 14.02
CA ILE A 15 -7.65 1.99 13.53
C ILE A 15 -7.86 2.22 12.03
N TYR A 16 -7.81 1.14 11.26
CA TYR A 16 -7.98 1.16 9.81
C TYR A 16 -9.04 0.16 9.38
N ASN A 17 -9.83 0.51 8.37
CA ASN A 17 -10.51 -0.52 7.59
C ASN A 17 -9.48 -1.39 6.87
N LYS A 18 -9.77 -2.69 6.69
CA LYS A 18 -8.88 -3.70 6.08
C LYS A 18 -8.21 -3.20 4.81
N TYR A 19 -8.99 -2.61 3.92
CA TYR A 19 -8.51 -2.07 2.66
C TYR A 19 -7.64 -0.80 2.81
N ASN A 20 -7.99 0.09 3.74
CA ASN A 20 -7.17 1.27 4.07
C ASN A 20 -5.83 0.86 4.70
N TYR A 21 -5.84 -0.19 5.53
CA TYR A 21 -4.62 -0.77 6.09
C TYR A 21 -3.73 -1.36 4.99
N GLN A 22 -4.33 -2.10 4.04
CA GLN A 22 -3.61 -2.66 2.91
C GLN A 22 -2.98 -1.56 2.03
N LEU A 23 -3.71 -0.47 1.78
CA LEU A 23 -3.18 0.70 1.07
C LEU A 23 -2.03 1.35 1.84
N TYR A 24 -2.17 1.53 3.15
CA TYR A 24 -1.12 2.06 4.03
C TYR A 24 0.16 1.22 3.97
N LEU A 25 0.06 -0.10 4.04
CA LEU A 25 1.22 -0.99 3.95
C LEU A 25 1.91 -0.88 2.58
N VAL A 26 1.15 -0.81 1.48
CA VAL A 26 1.70 -0.64 0.13
C VAL A 26 2.43 0.70 0.02
N LEU A 27 1.85 1.79 0.52
CA LEU A 27 2.47 3.10 0.53
C LEU A 27 3.76 3.14 1.34
N LYS A 28 3.78 2.48 2.51
CA LYS A 28 4.99 2.37 3.35
C LYS A 28 6.11 1.64 2.60
N LYS A 29 5.80 0.55 1.89
CA LYS A 29 6.78 -0.18 1.08
C LYS A 29 7.32 0.67 -0.08
N ILE A 30 6.45 1.38 -0.80
CA ILE A 30 6.85 2.31 -1.87
C ILE A 30 7.81 3.37 -1.32
N LYS A 31 7.48 4.00 -0.18
CA LYS A 31 8.32 5.03 0.45
C LYS A 31 9.70 4.48 0.80
N ASN A 32 9.76 3.27 1.36
CA ASN A 32 11.03 2.64 1.73
C ASN A 32 11.88 2.29 0.51
N ILE A 33 11.27 1.70 -0.53
CA ILE A 33 12.00 1.36 -1.78
C ILE A 33 12.50 2.62 -2.47
N ASN A 34 11.70 3.69 -2.52
CA ASN A 34 12.14 4.97 -3.09
C ASN A 34 13.35 5.52 -2.34
N LYS A 35 13.34 5.48 -0.99
CA LYS A 35 14.50 5.90 -0.18
C LYS A 35 15.75 5.08 -0.48
N HIS A 36 15.61 3.76 -0.61
CA HIS A 36 16.71 2.86 -0.97
C HIS A 36 17.29 3.18 -2.36
N LEU A 37 16.43 3.42 -3.35
CA LEU A 37 16.82 3.68 -4.73
C LEU A 37 17.47 5.06 -4.94
N LEU A 38 17.33 6.01 -4.01
CA LEU A 38 18.06 7.28 -4.05
C LEU A 38 19.57 7.06 -4.03
N PHE A 39 20.02 6.12 -3.19
CA PHE A 39 21.43 5.76 -3.06
C PHE A 39 21.82 4.62 -4.02
N ASN A 40 20.93 3.64 -4.21
CA ASN A 40 21.18 2.44 -5.01
C ASN A 40 20.54 2.52 -6.40
N LYS A 41 20.95 3.51 -7.21
CA LYS A 41 20.30 3.81 -8.50
C LYS A 41 20.37 2.68 -9.53
N LYS A 42 21.34 1.76 -9.41
CA LYS A 42 21.53 0.61 -10.30
C LYS A 42 20.86 -0.67 -9.79
N ASP A 43 20.12 -0.62 -8.68
CA ASP A 43 19.35 -1.77 -8.20
C ASP A 43 18.05 -1.93 -9.01
N TYR A 44 18.16 -2.62 -10.15
CA TYR A 44 17.04 -2.88 -11.05
C TYR A 44 15.98 -3.81 -10.44
N ASN A 45 16.38 -4.69 -9.53
CA ASN A 45 15.45 -5.59 -8.84
C ASN A 45 14.50 -4.78 -7.93
N SER A 46 15.05 -3.85 -7.14
CA SER A 46 14.25 -2.93 -6.32
C SER A 46 13.34 -2.04 -7.16
N LYS A 47 13.80 -1.56 -8.34
CA LYS A 47 12.94 -0.84 -9.29
C LYS A 47 11.77 -1.70 -9.79
N LYS A 48 12.03 -2.97 -10.13
CA LYS A 48 10.97 -3.91 -10.54
C LYS A 48 9.93 -4.08 -9.42
N PHE A 49 10.37 -4.28 -8.17
CA PHE A 49 9.45 -4.37 -7.03
C PHE A 49 8.66 -3.09 -6.80
N LEU A 50 9.29 -1.92 -6.97
CA LEU A 50 8.60 -0.63 -6.89
C LEU A 50 7.41 -0.57 -7.85
N PHE A 51 7.60 -0.95 -9.12
CA PHE A 51 6.52 -0.99 -10.11
C PHE A 51 5.39 -1.95 -9.72
N ILE A 52 5.74 -3.13 -9.19
CA ILE A 52 4.74 -4.09 -8.68
C ILE A 52 3.87 -3.46 -7.58
N TYR A 53 4.49 -2.74 -6.63
CA TYR A 53 3.76 -2.07 -5.56
C TYR A 53 2.91 -0.89 -6.06
N ILE A 54 3.40 -0.12 -7.03
CA ILE A 54 2.62 0.95 -7.68
C ILE A 54 1.39 0.38 -8.36
N ASN A 55 1.51 -0.74 -9.08
CA ASN A 55 0.39 -1.40 -9.73
C ASN A 55 -0.62 -1.95 -8.71
N LYS A 56 -0.13 -2.52 -7.60
CA LYS A 56 -0.99 -2.94 -6.49
C LYS A 56 -1.77 -1.78 -5.88
N LYS A 57 -1.12 -0.61 -5.69
CA LYS A 57 -1.78 0.63 -5.26
C LYS A 57 -2.90 1.04 -6.21
N LYS A 58 -2.61 1.07 -7.52
CA LYS A 58 -3.60 1.41 -8.57
C LYS A 58 -4.81 0.48 -8.54
N LYS A 59 -4.60 -0.84 -8.42
CA LYS A 59 -5.69 -1.84 -8.32
C LYS A 59 -6.58 -1.61 -7.10
N ILE A 60 -5.98 -1.36 -5.92
CA ILE A 60 -6.74 -1.08 -4.70
C ILE A 60 -7.60 0.18 -4.86
N ILE A 61 -7.02 1.27 -5.37
CA ILE A 61 -7.74 2.53 -5.61
C ILE A 61 -8.87 2.33 -6.63
N SER A 62 -8.61 1.63 -7.73
CA SER A 62 -9.62 1.33 -8.75
C SER A 62 -10.80 0.55 -8.18
N TYR A 63 -10.55 -0.48 -7.36
CA TYR A 63 -11.60 -1.22 -6.67
C TYR A 63 -12.46 -0.31 -5.79
N PHE A 64 -11.84 0.60 -5.04
CA PHE A 64 -12.59 1.56 -4.22
C PHE A 64 -13.44 2.52 -5.04
N LYS A 65 -12.91 3.06 -6.14
CA LYS A 65 -13.67 3.94 -7.05
C LYS A 65 -14.92 3.23 -7.56
N LYS A 66 -14.75 2.01 -8.10
CA LYS A 66 -15.86 1.18 -8.59
C LYS A 66 -16.90 0.89 -7.50
N LYS A 67 -16.46 0.57 -6.29
CA LYS A 67 -17.36 0.21 -5.18
C LYS A 67 -18.10 1.41 -4.58
N LYS A 68 -17.51 2.61 -4.62
CA LYS A 68 -18.11 3.82 -4.07
C LYS A 68 -19.11 4.51 -5.00
N LYS A 69 -19.33 4.04 -6.25
CA LYS A 69 -20.14 4.75 -7.27
C LYS A 69 -19.85 6.27 -7.25
N ILE A 70 -18.56 6.62 -7.38
CA ILE A 70 -18.16 7.94 -7.88
C ILE A 70 -17.70 7.72 -9.31
#